data_AF-A0A3M1UCM6-F1
#
_entry.id   AF-A0A3M1UCM6-F1
#
_cell.length_a   1.000
_cell.length_b   1.000
_cell.length_c   1.000
_cell.angle_alpha   90.00
_cell.angle_beta   90.00
_cell.angle_gamma   90.00
#
_symmetry.space_group_name_H-M   'P 1'
#
loop_
_entity.id
_entity.type
_entity.pdbx_description
1 polymer ?
#
loop_
_entity_poly.entity_id
_entity_poly.type
_entity_poly.pdbx_seq_one_letter_code
_entity_poly.pdbx_strand_id
1 'polypeptide(L)'
;MQAPKLSLSPSQWAPIDTLIDPESLSEARKQLYRGVQLVSAFSRAILPEEEDDSHAFLYWEAGQQQLISRPIGYNQPHHIGLHLPSFELRSFNRKGEVINRLALQGTKKAEALAWLSNETRCPLKKLQLPYDMPYIPLAAEDSYQLPEPHCMEFFCAAFNNGSLILGPLAVEFPDTEIPGCKPETLDYLCVMTTQVNIETRDFHQLHLGLSLGDADYPLPYFFVSMWPEPDTSTLPYLEGPGQWVTFPWVGLMLQAETLAQYPPAHQQQVAESFIMKGIDCCQEVMAG
;
A
#
# COMPACT_ATOMS: atom_id res chain seq x y z
N MET A 1 16.27 14.49 0.27
CA MET A 1 15.26 14.95 -0.73
C MET A 1 13.95 15.11 0.02
N GLN A 2 13.37 16.31 0.08
CA GLN A 2 12.04 16.47 0.69
C GLN A 2 11.00 15.87 -0.26
N ALA A 3 10.30 14.85 0.21
CA ALA A 3 9.08 14.36 -0.44
C ALA A 3 8.13 15.55 -0.68
N PRO A 4 7.36 15.56 -1.77
CA PRO A 4 6.42 16.63 -2.01
C PRO A 4 5.49 16.76 -0.80
N LYS A 5 5.23 17.99 -0.37
CA LYS A 5 4.06 18.30 0.47
C LYS A 5 2.81 18.00 -0.37
N LEU A 6 2.50 16.72 -0.53
CA LEU A 6 1.16 16.29 -0.90
C LEU A 6 0.28 16.78 0.24
N SER A 7 -0.58 17.73 -0.09
CA SER A 7 -1.59 18.26 0.80
C SER A 7 -2.54 17.12 1.17
N LEU A 8 -2.19 16.33 2.18
CA LEU A 8 -3.10 15.41 2.84
C LEU A 8 -4.15 16.25 3.58
N SER A 9 -5.18 16.68 2.86
CA SER A 9 -6.42 17.08 3.52
C SER A 9 -7.03 15.79 4.08
N PRO A 10 -7.25 15.66 5.40
CA PRO A 10 -7.74 14.41 5.96
C PRO A 10 -9.20 14.20 5.56
N SER A 11 -9.41 13.25 4.65
CA SER A 11 -10.69 12.65 4.34
C SER A 11 -11.10 11.77 5.51
N GLN A 12 -12.29 12.02 6.06
CA GLN A 12 -12.88 11.34 7.23
C GLN A 12 -12.79 9.81 7.14
N TRP A 13 -12.84 9.14 8.30
CA TRP A 13 -12.93 7.69 8.36
C TRP A 13 -14.07 7.17 7.47
N ALA A 14 -13.76 6.18 6.63
CA ALA A 14 -14.73 5.50 5.80
C ALA A 14 -15.17 4.20 6.51
N PRO A 15 -16.38 4.14 7.07
CA PRO A 15 -16.79 3.00 7.87
C PRO A 15 -16.98 1.73 7.03
N ILE A 16 -16.67 0.60 7.65
CA ILE A 16 -16.94 -0.74 7.14
C ILE A 16 -18.34 -1.13 7.60
N ASP A 17 -19.36 -0.71 6.85
CA ASP A 17 -20.77 -0.98 7.15
C ASP A 17 -21.26 -2.31 6.57
N THR A 18 -20.59 -2.82 5.55
CA THR A 18 -20.94 -4.05 4.86
C THR A 18 -19.67 -4.73 4.38
N LEU A 19 -19.54 -6.01 4.72
CA LEU A 19 -18.46 -6.84 4.19
C LEU A 19 -18.79 -7.22 2.75
N ILE A 20 -17.79 -7.10 1.88
CA ILE A 20 -17.87 -7.57 0.51
C ILE A 20 -17.48 -9.04 0.47
N ASP A 21 -18.08 -9.77 -0.46
CA ASP A 21 -17.72 -11.15 -0.74
C ASP A 21 -16.19 -11.30 -0.96
N PRO A 22 -15.51 -12.21 -0.23
CA PRO A 22 -14.08 -12.38 -0.33
C PRO A 22 -13.57 -12.78 -1.73
N GLU A 23 -14.37 -13.49 -2.53
CA GLU A 23 -13.99 -13.90 -3.88
C GLU A 23 -14.01 -12.69 -4.83
N SER A 24 -15.07 -11.87 -4.77
CA SER A 24 -15.15 -10.59 -5.50
C SER A 24 -13.96 -9.67 -5.17
N LEU A 25 -13.61 -9.53 -3.88
CA LEU A 25 -12.45 -8.74 -3.47
C LEU A 25 -11.15 -9.31 -4.01
N SER A 26 -10.96 -10.63 -3.97
CA SER A 26 -9.76 -11.29 -4.49
C SER A 26 -9.58 -11.03 -6.00
N GLU A 27 -10.65 -11.16 -6.79
CA GLU A 27 -10.61 -10.88 -8.24
C GLU A 27 -10.34 -9.40 -8.54
N ALA A 28 -10.99 -8.48 -7.81
CA ALA A 28 -10.74 -7.05 -7.94
C ALA A 28 -9.30 -6.69 -7.56
N ARG A 29 -8.76 -7.29 -6.49
CA ARG A 29 -7.38 -7.10 -6.03
C ARG A 29 -6.37 -7.55 -7.09
N LYS A 30 -6.62 -8.66 -7.80
CA LYS A 30 -5.76 -9.11 -8.92
C LYS A 30 -5.68 -8.06 -10.03
N GLN A 31 -6.79 -7.41 -10.37
CA GLN A 31 -6.77 -6.33 -11.36
C GLN A 31 -6.07 -5.08 -10.82
N LEU A 32 -6.34 -4.69 -9.57
CA LEU A 32 -5.64 -3.58 -8.92
C LEU A 32 -4.12 -3.79 -8.91
N TYR A 33 -3.67 -5.00 -8.56
CA TYR A 33 -2.27 -5.40 -8.60
C TYR A 33 -1.67 -5.16 -9.99
N ARG A 34 -2.31 -5.65 -11.05
CA ARG A 34 -1.86 -5.44 -12.43
C ARG A 34 -1.74 -3.95 -12.79
N GLY A 35 -2.67 -3.11 -12.33
CA GLY A 35 -2.63 -1.66 -12.52
C GLY A 35 -1.47 -1.00 -11.77
N VAL A 36 -1.25 -1.39 -10.52
CA VAL A 36 -0.17 -0.87 -9.67
C VAL A 36 1.21 -1.20 -10.25
N GLN A 37 1.37 -2.40 -10.82
CA GLN A 37 2.60 -2.83 -11.49
C GLN A 37 2.99 -1.93 -12.68
N LEU A 38 2.03 -1.31 -13.37
CA LEU A 38 2.31 -0.34 -14.43
C LEU A 38 2.93 0.94 -13.87
N VAL A 39 2.42 1.42 -12.74
CA VAL A 39 2.94 2.63 -12.09
C VAL A 39 4.32 2.37 -11.48
N SER A 40 4.54 1.21 -10.86
CA SER A 40 5.83 0.84 -10.29
C SER A 40 6.91 0.59 -11.35
N ALA A 41 6.55 -0.01 -12.50
CA ALA A 41 7.46 -0.17 -13.63
C ALA A 41 8.02 1.17 -14.13
N PHE A 42 7.21 2.23 -14.10
CA PHE A 42 7.67 3.59 -14.40
C PHE A 42 8.70 4.09 -13.38
N SER A 43 8.39 3.98 -12.08
CA SER A 43 9.30 4.39 -11.00
C SER A 43 10.66 3.70 -11.10
N ARG A 44 10.66 2.37 -11.23
CA ARG A 44 11.88 1.55 -11.34
C ARG A 44 12.70 1.82 -12.60
N ALA A 45 12.05 2.17 -13.71
CA ALA A 45 12.76 2.43 -14.96
C ALA A 45 13.55 3.77 -14.96
N ILE A 46 13.23 4.68 -14.04
CA ILE A 46 13.72 6.08 -14.11
C ILE A 46 14.37 6.55 -12.80
N LEU A 47 13.87 6.12 -11.64
CA LEU A 47 14.48 6.46 -10.37
C LEU A 47 15.73 5.62 -10.13
N PRO A 48 16.72 6.14 -9.37
CA PRO A 48 17.80 5.33 -8.86
C PRO A 48 17.24 4.15 -8.06
N GLU A 49 17.83 2.97 -8.26
CA GLU A 49 17.51 1.78 -7.48
C GLU A 49 17.92 1.98 -6.03
N GLU A 50 17.03 1.61 -5.10
CA GLU A 50 17.22 1.62 -3.66
C GLU A 50 17.16 0.16 -3.15
N GLU A 51 18.00 -0.21 -2.18
CA GLU A 51 18.19 -1.61 -1.74
C GLU A 51 16.90 -2.27 -1.21
N ASP A 52 16.02 -1.48 -0.62
CA ASP A 52 14.73 -1.89 -0.05
C ASP A 52 13.56 -1.79 -1.04
N ASP A 53 13.86 -1.43 -2.30
CA ASP A 53 12.90 -1.16 -3.36
C ASP A 53 11.91 0.00 -3.10
N SER A 54 12.16 0.84 -2.09
CA SER A 54 11.27 1.96 -1.71
C SER A 54 11.09 3.02 -2.82
N HIS A 55 12.02 3.08 -3.78
CA HIS A 55 11.87 3.87 -4.99
C HIS A 55 10.66 3.48 -5.85
N ALA A 56 10.16 2.25 -5.74
CA ALA A 56 8.98 1.76 -6.45
C ALA A 56 7.65 2.01 -5.72
N PHE A 57 7.68 2.44 -4.46
CA PHE A 57 6.47 2.63 -3.65
C PHE A 57 5.54 3.67 -4.25
N LEU A 58 4.23 3.44 -4.05
CA LEU A 58 3.18 4.35 -4.47
C LEU A 58 2.54 5.04 -3.27
N TYR A 59 2.19 6.31 -3.40
CA TYR A 59 1.61 7.09 -2.32
C TYR A 59 0.12 7.27 -2.55
N TRP A 60 -0.68 7.14 -1.49
CA TRP A 60 -2.10 7.41 -1.58
C TRP A 60 -2.36 8.92 -1.61
N GLU A 61 -3.11 9.37 -2.61
CA GLU A 61 -3.62 10.74 -2.70
C GLU A 61 -5.13 10.68 -2.53
N ALA A 62 -5.58 10.97 -1.30
CA ALA A 62 -6.96 10.73 -0.89
C ALA A 62 -7.96 11.65 -1.60
N GLY A 63 -7.58 12.89 -1.93
CA GLY A 63 -8.46 13.86 -2.57
C GLY A 63 -8.94 13.42 -3.96
N GLN A 64 -8.10 12.68 -4.68
CA GLN A 64 -8.44 12.11 -5.99
C GLN A 64 -8.56 10.58 -5.97
N GLN A 65 -8.46 9.91 -4.82
CA GLN A 65 -8.60 8.46 -4.69
C GLN A 65 -7.67 7.66 -5.64
N GLN A 66 -6.38 7.96 -5.57
CA GLN A 66 -5.40 7.40 -6.50
C GLN A 66 -4.08 7.06 -5.82
N LEU A 67 -3.41 6.04 -6.35
CA LEU A 67 -2.04 5.70 -6.00
C LEU A 67 -1.10 6.41 -6.98
N ILE A 68 -0.13 7.19 -6.48
CA ILE A 68 0.80 7.97 -7.31
C ILE A 68 2.25 7.58 -7.08
N SER A 69 3.02 7.56 -8.16
CA SER A 69 4.48 7.43 -8.10
C SER A 69 5.16 8.65 -7.46
N ARG A 70 6.41 8.44 -7.02
CA ARG A 70 7.30 9.54 -6.64
C ARG A 70 7.48 10.53 -7.79
N PRO A 71 7.66 11.83 -7.51
CA PRO A 71 7.94 12.82 -8.55
C PRO A 71 9.22 12.46 -9.31
N ILE A 72 9.18 12.55 -10.63
CA ILE A 72 10.35 12.30 -11.48
C ILE A 72 10.76 13.56 -12.24
N GLY A 73 12.04 13.91 -12.15
CA GLY A 73 12.66 15.00 -12.91
C GLY A 73 12.88 16.27 -12.09
N TYR A 74 14.14 16.69 -11.97
CA TYR A 74 14.54 17.90 -11.20
C TYR A 74 13.87 19.18 -11.68
N ASN A 75 13.65 19.29 -13.00
CA ASN A 75 13.02 20.46 -13.58
C ASN A 75 11.52 20.25 -13.70
N GLN A 76 11.00 19.23 -14.39
CA GLN A 76 9.56 19.00 -14.55
C GLN A 76 9.13 17.72 -13.83
N PRO A 77 8.67 17.77 -12.56
CA PRO A 77 8.10 16.60 -11.91
C PRO A 77 6.91 16.08 -12.71
N HIS A 78 7.10 14.90 -13.29
CA HIS A 78 6.04 14.07 -13.85
C HIS A 78 5.72 12.98 -12.84
N HIS A 79 4.44 12.78 -12.60
CA HIS A 79 3.94 11.62 -11.87
C HIS A 79 3.09 10.79 -12.81
N ILE A 80 3.17 9.48 -12.65
CA ILE A 80 2.12 8.56 -13.08
C ILE A 80 1.34 8.12 -11.85
N GLY A 81 0.02 8.04 -11.97
CA GLY A 81 -0.84 7.48 -10.95
C GLY A 81 -1.87 6.53 -11.53
N LEU A 82 -2.40 5.68 -10.67
CA LEU A 82 -3.55 4.82 -10.93
C LEU A 82 -4.74 5.37 -10.15
N HIS A 83 -5.74 5.85 -10.87
CA HIS A 83 -7.01 6.24 -10.28
C HIS A 83 -7.89 5.01 -10.09
N LEU A 84 -8.23 4.72 -8.84
CA LEU A 84 -8.94 3.50 -8.49
C LEU A 84 -10.40 3.50 -9.00
N PRO A 85 -11.23 4.54 -8.75
CA PRO A 85 -12.66 4.49 -9.10
C PRO A 85 -12.95 4.29 -10.59
N SER A 86 -12.13 4.86 -11.47
CA SER A 86 -12.31 4.70 -12.92
C SER A 86 -11.29 3.76 -13.58
N PHE A 87 -10.44 3.13 -12.77
CA PHE A 87 -9.41 2.19 -13.20
C PHE A 87 -8.61 2.66 -14.43
N GLU A 88 -7.97 3.83 -14.29
CA GLU A 88 -7.22 4.48 -15.36
C GLU A 88 -5.84 4.94 -14.88
N LEU A 89 -4.87 4.90 -15.79
CA LEU A 89 -3.61 5.60 -15.59
C LEU A 89 -3.79 7.10 -15.85
N ARG A 90 -3.10 7.91 -15.06
CA ARG A 90 -3.06 9.37 -15.20
C ARG A 90 -1.63 9.86 -15.18
N SER A 91 -1.31 10.79 -16.08
CA SER A 91 -0.07 11.58 -15.99
C SER A 91 -0.38 12.96 -15.44
N PHE A 92 0.51 13.49 -14.62
CA PHE A 92 0.34 14.78 -13.94
C PHE A 92 1.41 15.76 -14.34
N ASN A 93 1.05 17.05 -14.38
CA ASN A 93 2.02 18.15 -14.48
C ASN A 93 2.54 18.54 -13.09
N ARG A 94 3.44 19.54 -13.06
CA ARG A 94 4.03 20.04 -11.80
C ARG A 94 3.03 20.62 -10.80
N LYS A 95 1.84 21.02 -11.26
CA LYS A 95 0.78 21.57 -10.41
C LYS A 95 -0.13 20.47 -9.84
N GLY A 96 0.14 19.21 -10.18
CA GLY A 96 -0.74 18.09 -9.82
C GLY A 96 -1.99 18.01 -10.70
N GLU A 97 -2.04 18.73 -11.82
CA GLU A 97 -3.17 18.66 -12.75
C GLU A 97 -2.96 17.46 -13.70
N VAL A 98 -4.04 16.73 -13.96
CA VAL A 98 -4.03 15.61 -14.91
C VAL A 98 -3.83 16.14 -16.33
N ILE A 99 -2.82 15.64 -17.04
CA ILE A 99 -2.53 15.99 -18.43
C ILE A 99 -3.15 14.96 -19.38
N ASN A 100 -2.84 13.68 -19.18
CA ASN A 100 -3.32 12.59 -20.01
C ASN A 100 -3.90 11.47 -19.15
N ARG A 101 -4.77 10.67 -19.78
CA ARG A 101 -5.46 9.53 -19.17
C ARG A 101 -5.42 8.33 -20.11
N LEU A 102 -5.35 7.14 -19.53
CA LEU A 102 -5.55 5.88 -20.25
C LEU A 102 -6.46 4.98 -19.42
N ALA A 103 -7.68 4.72 -19.91
CA ALA A 103 -8.54 3.72 -19.31
C ALA A 103 -7.89 2.35 -19.43
N LEU A 104 -7.81 1.58 -18.32
CA LEU A 104 -7.21 0.25 -18.39
C LEU A 104 -8.21 -0.79 -18.92
N GLN A 105 -9.50 -0.64 -18.66
CA GLN A 105 -10.52 -1.57 -19.14
C GLN A 105 -10.38 -1.83 -20.66
N GLY A 106 -10.14 -3.09 -21.03
CA GLY A 106 -10.00 -3.53 -22.42
C GLY A 106 -8.62 -3.26 -23.03
N THR A 107 -7.82 -2.37 -22.46
CA THR A 107 -6.45 -2.09 -22.90
C THR A 107 -5.57 -3.31 -22.70
N LYS A 108 -4.67 -3.60 -23.64
CA LYS A 108 -3.69 -4.69 -23.49
C LYS A 108 -2.45 -4.24 -22.71
N LYS A 109 -1.74 -5.20 -22.10
CA LYS A 109 -0.45 -4.93 -21.43
C LYS A 109 0.54 -4.16 -22.32
N ALA A 110 0.70 -4.58 -23.57
CA ALA A 110 1.63 -3.94 -24.50
C ALA A 110 1.23 -2.49 -24.82
N GLU A 111 -0.07 -2.21 -24.93
CA GLU A 111 -0.61 -0.87 -25.19
C GLU A 111 -0.40 0.06 -23.97
N ALA A 112 -0.66 -0.44 -22.77
CA ALA A 112 -0.42 0.30 -21.53
C ALA A 112 1.06 0.66 -21.34
N LEU A 113 1.97 -0.28 -21.60
CA LEU A 113 3.41 -0.03 -21.54
C LEU A 113 3.88 0.94 -22.65
N ALA A 114 3.31 0.85 -23.85
CA ALA A 114 3.60 1.80 -24.93
C ALA A 114 3.11 3.22 -24.59
N TRP A 115 1.93 3.35 -23.98
CA TRP A 115 1.43 4.63 -23.47
C TRP A 115 2.38 5.20 -22.41
N LEU A 116 2.80 4.39 -21.42
CA LEU A 116 3.77 4.81 -20.41
C LEU A 116 5.09 5.26 -21.04
N SER A 117 5.61 4.51 -22.01
CA SER A 117 6.84 4.86 -22.73
C SER A 117 6.73 6.22 -23.40
N ASN A 118 5.60 6.52 -24.04
CA ASN A 118 5.34 7.80 -24.70
C ASN A 118 5.19 8.95 -23.69
N GLU A 119 4.38 8.77 -22.65
CA GLU A 119 4.13 9.79 -21.63
C GLU A 119 5.41 10.19 -20.89
N THR A 120 6.27 9.22 -20.64
CA THR A 120 7.44 9.37 -19.77
C THR A 120 8.73 9.56 -20.56
N ARG A 121 8.67 9.37 -21.89
CA ARG A 121 9.81 9.28 -22.80
C ARG A 121 10.84 8.22 -22.38
N CYS A 122 10.44 7.27 -21.54
CA CYS A 122 11.27 6.15 -21.13
C CYS A 122 11.21 5.06 -22.21
N PRO A 123 12.35 4.54 -22.71
CA PRO A 123 12.33 3.47 -23.69
C PRO A 123 11.57 2.24 -23.18
N LEU A 124 10.66 1.70 -24.00
CA LEU A 124 9.81 0.55 -23.66
C LEU A 124 10.59 -0.63 -23.04
N LYS A 125 11.80 -0.91 -23.54
CA LYS A 125 12.67 -1.99 -23.03
C LYS A 125 13.09 -1.87 -21.55
N LYS A 126 12.99 -0.67 -20.97
CA LYS A 126 13.24 -0.42 -19.55
C LYS A 126 12.00 -0.58 -18.68
N LEU A 127 10.80 -0.52 -19.26
CA LEU A 127 9.53 -0.67 -18.57
C LEU A 127 9.21 -2.16 -18.46
N GLN A 128 9.85 -2.83 -17.53
CA GLN A 128 9.58 -4.22 -17.20
C GLN A 128 8.64 -4.28 -16.00
N LEU A 129 7.64 -5.16 -16.05
CA LEU A 129 6.80 -5.40 -14.87
C LEU A 129 7.65 -6.16 -13.85
N PRO A 130 7.85 -5.60 -12.64
CA PRO A 130 8.95 -6.00 -11.76
C PRO A 130 8.79 -7.34 -11.05
N TYR A 131 7.57 -7.85 -10.88
CA TYR A 131 7.35 -9.07 -10.11
C TYR A 131 6.59 -10.12 -10.92
N ASP A 132 7.05 -11.37 -10.82
CA ASP A 132 6.25 -12.54 -11.17
C ASP A 132 5.01 -12.53 -10.27
N MET A 133 3.85 -12.25 -10.86
CA MET A 133 2.62 -12.06 -10.10
C MET A 133 2.30 -13.35 -9.33
N PRO A 134 2.09 -13.32 -8.02
CA PRO A 134 1.72 -14.53 -7.27
C PRO A 134 0.38 -15.13 -7.73
N TYR A 135 -0.41 -14.39 -8.52
CA TYR A 135 -1.80 -14.75 -8.85
C TYR A 135 -2.19 -14.61 -10.33
N ILE A 136 -1.34 -15.05 -11.28
CA ILE A 136 -1.60 -15.21 -12.74
C ILE A 136 -0.96 -14.10 -13.59
N PRO A 137 0.20 -14.35 -14.24
CA PRO A 137 0.81 -13.44 -15.21
C PRO A 137 -0.22 -12.96 -16.24
N LEU A 138 -0.30 -11.65 -16.47
CA LEU A 138 -1.06 -11.12 -17.60
C LEU A 138 -0.20 -11.34 -18.86
N ALA A 139 -0.66 -12.20 -19.78
CA ALA A 139 0.01 -12.36 -21.07
C ALA A 139 -0.05 -11.03 -21.84
N ALA A 140 0.86 -10.83 -22.80
CA ALA A 140 0.93 -9.57 -23.54
C ALA A 140 -0.38 -9.22 -24.26
N GLU A 141 -1.12 -10.25 -24.69
CA GLU A 141 -2.38 -10.13 -25.42
C GLU A 141 -3.62 -10.05 -24.52
N ASP A 142 -3.47 -10.32 -23.23
CA ASP A 142 -4.58 -10.24 -22.29
C ASP A 142 -4.89 -8.76 -22.00
N SER A 143 -6.18 -8.46 -21.92
CA SER A 143 -6.69 -7.13 -21.57
C SER A 143 -6.97 -7.02 -20.08
N TYR A 144 -6.71 -5.83 -19.52
CA TYR A 144 -7.15 -5.52 -18.16
C TYR A 144 -8.68 -5.54 -18.08
N GLN A 145 -9.21 -6.11 -17.00
CA GLN A 145 -10.64 -6.15 -16.73
C GLN A 145 -11.00 -5.03 -15.75
N LEU A 146 -12.18 -4.42 -15.95
CA LEU A 146 -12.70 -3.46 -14.99
C LEU A 146 -13.10 -4.21 -13.72
N PRO A 147 -12.55 -3.87 -12.55
CA PRO A 147 -12.98 -4.46 -11.28
C PRO A 147 -14.41 -4.04 -10.94
N GLU A 148 -15.09 -4.80 -10.10
CA GLU A 148 -16.43 -4.42 -9.62
C GLU A 148 -16.35 -3.08 -8.86
N PRO A 149 -17.22 -2.09 -9.18
CA PRO A 149 -17.10 -0.74 -8.62
C PRO A 149 -17.09 -0.69 -7.09
N HIS A 150 -17.95 -1.48 -6.43
CA HIS A 150 -18.04 -1.51 -4.97
C HIS A 150 -16.77 -2.10 -4.32
N CYS A 151 -16.06 -3.01 -5.00
CA CYS A 151 -14.74 -3.47 -4.53
C CYS A 151 -13.70 -2.36 -4.61
N MET A 152 -13.72 -1.55 -5.68
CA MET A 152 -12.80 -0.41 -5.82
C MET A 152 -13.10 0.69 -4.80
N GLU A 153 -14.37 0.98 -4.54
CA GLU A 153 -14.79 1.89 -3.46
C GLU A 153 -14.29 1.42 -2.10
N PHE A 154 -14.36 0.11 -1.85
CA PHE A 154 -13.85 -0.49 -0.62
C PHE A 154 -12.33 -0.39 -0.50
N PHE A 155 -11.58 -0.61 -1.59
CA PHE A 155 -10.12 -0.38 -1.57
C PHE A 155 -9.77 1.10 -1.38
N CYS A 156 -10.53 2.03 -1.96
CA CYS A 156 -10.36 3.46 -1.71
C CYS A 156 -10.59 3.79 -0.23
N ALA A 157 -11.65 3.25 0.37
CA ALA A 157 -11.94 3.38 1.80
C ALA A 157 -10.82 2.80 2.65
N ALA A 158 -10.31 1.62 2.29
CA ALA A 158 -9.20 0.97 2.96
C ALA A 158 -7.94 1.85 2.93
N PHE A 159 -7.44 2.25 1.75
CA PHE A 159 -6.27 3.14 1.65
C PHE A 159 -6.48 4.47 2.39
N ASN A 160 -7.68 5.03 2.32
CA ASN A 160 -8.01 6.23 3.07
C ASN A 160 -7.84 6.04 4.58
N ASN A 161 -8.44 4.99 5.13
CA ASN A 161 -8.35 4.65 6.55
C ASN A 161 -6.90 4.33 6.96
N GLY A 162 -6.15 3.62 6.11
CA GLY A 162 -4.72 3.40 6.30
C GLY A 162 -3.93 4.71 6.40
N SER A 163 -4.19 5.66 5.48
CA SER A 163 -3.52 6.97 5.49
C SER A 163 -3.87 7.83 6.70
N LEU A 164 -5.10 7.73 7.21
CA LEU A 164 -5.53 8.42 8.42
C LEU A 164 -4.80 7.94 9.67
N ILE A 165 -4.47 6.66 9.76
CA ILE A 165 -3.80 6.07 10.91
C ILE A 165 -2.28 6.20 10.78
N LEU A 166 -1.71 5.81 9.65
CA LEU A 166 -0.25 5.74 9.49
C LEU A 166 0.39 7.11 9.24
N GLY A 167 -0.34 8.05 8.64
CA GLY A 167 0.16 9.40 8.35
C GLY A 167 0.58 10.16 9.62
N PRO A 168 -0.28 10.25 10.65
CA PRO A 168 0.08 10.85 11.94
C PRO A 168 1.26 10.16 12.63
N LEU A 169 1.35 8.82 12.57
CA LEU A 169 2.44 8.07 13.20
C LEU A 169 3.81 8.46 12.61
N ALA A 170 3.91 8.63 11.29
CA ALA A 170 5.15 9.08 10.66
C ALA A 170 5.56 10.52 11.03
N VAL A 171 4.63 11.34 11.54
CA VAL A 171 4.93 12.67 12.08
C VAL A 171 5.33 12.60 13.55
N GLU A 172 4.68 11.73 14.32
CA GLU A 172 4.90 11.55 15.76
C GLU A 172 6.24 10.86 16.06
N PHE A 173 6.63 9.88 15.24
CA PHE A 173 7.83 9.06 15.43
C PHE A 173 8.87 9.37 14.33
N PRO A 174 9.93 10.15 14.63
CA PRO A 174 10.89 10.61 13.61
C PRO A 174 11.65 9.51 12.85
N ASP A 175 11.77 8.32 13.44
CA ASP A 175 12.43 7.15 12.84
C ASP A 175 11.45 6.26 12.03
N THR A 176 10.28 6.82 11.70
CA THR A 176 9.26 6.17 10.88
C THR A 176 9.25 6.73 9.47
N GLU A 177 9.28 5.84 8.50
CA GLU A 177 9.20 6.17 7.09
C GLU A 177 7.83 6.74 6.70
N ILE A 178 7.78 7.47 5.59
CA ILE A 178 6.52 7.95 5.03
C ILE A 178 5.70 6.76 4.55
N PRO A 179 4.42 6.63 4.93
CA PRO A 179 3.61 5.50 4.52
C PRO A 179 3.42 5.42 3.01
N GLY A 180 3.58 4.23 2.46
CA GLY A 180 3.47 3.95 1.03
C GLY A 180 2.89 2.56 0.76
N CYS A 181 2.32 2.40 -0.43
CA CYS A 181 1.82 1.15 -0.96
C CYS A 181 2.97 0.39 -1.64
N LYS A 182 3.27 -0.81 -1.14
CA LYS A 182 4.20 -1.76 -1.75
C LYS A 182 3.57 -2.41 -2.98
N PRO A 183 4.12 -2.24 -4.19
CA PRO A 183 3.52 -2.78 -5.41
C PRO A 183 3.36 -4.30 -5.44
N GLU A 184 4.19 -5.03 -4.69
CA GLU A 184 4.30 -6.49 -4.64
C GLU A 184 3.32 -7.17 -3.68
N THR A 185 2.81 -6.46 -2.67
CA THR A 185 1.83 -7.01 -1.71
C THR A 185 0.54 -6.19 -1.64
N LEU A 186 0.54 -4.97 -2.19
CA LEU A 186 -0.52 -3.96 -2.00
C LEU A 186 -0.73 -3.54 -0.54
N ASP A 187 0.27 -3.79 0.31
CA ASP A 187 0.26 -3.29 1.68
C ASP A 187 0.57 -1.78 1.66
N TYR A 188 -0.28 -1.00 2.30
CA TYR A 188 -0.02 0.38 2.63
C TYR A 188 0.61 0.45 4.02
N LEU A 189 1.91 0.70 4.10
CA LEU A 189 2.66 0.56 5.34
C LEU A 189 3.70 1.66 5.52
N CYS A 190 4.13 1.84 6.76
CA CYS A 190 5.38 2.49 7.11
C CYS A 190 6.26 1.54 7.93
N VAL A 191 7.58 1.76 7.85
CA VAL A 191 8.58 1.06 8.65
C VAL A 191 9.08 2.02 9.72
N MET A 192 9.07 1.57 10.97
CA MET A 192 9.62 2.28 12.12
C MET A 192 10.88 1.55 12.59
N THR A 193 12.03 2.22 12.51
CA THR A 193 13.28 1.67 13.06
C THR A 193 13.33 1.94 14.56
N THR A 194 13.34 0.89 15.39
CA THR A 194 13.24 1.02 16.86
C THR A 194 14.60 0.89 17.55
N GLN A 195 15.53 0.12 16.99
CA GLN A 195 16.88 -0.03 17.53
C GLN A 195 17.90 -0.24 16.42
N VAL A 196 19.10 0.29 16.60
CA VAL A 196 20.25 0.07 15.70
C VAL A 196 21.50 -0.16 16.53
N ASN A 197 22.12 -1.32 16.37
CA ASN A 197 23.45 -1.63 16.89
C ASN A 197 24.47 -1.54 15.74
N ILE A 198 25.27 -0.46 15.74
CA ILE A 198 26.24 -0.18 14.68
C ILE A 198 27.40 -1.18 14.69
N GLU A 199 27.78 -1.70 15.86
CA GLU A 199 28.91 -2.62 16.00
C GLU A 199 28.59 -4.01 15.45
N THR A 200 27.39 -4.51 15.77
CA THR A 200 26.93 -5.83 15.29
C THR A 200 26.21 -5.75 13.94
N ARG A 201 25.81 -4.54 13.51
CA ARG A 201 24.90 -4.28 12.39
C ARG A 201 23.52 -4.90 12.57
N ASP A 202 23.12 -5.15 13.81
CA ASP A 202 21.75 -5.57 14.12
C ASP A 202 20.85 -4.34 14.16
N PHE A 203 19.61 -4.50 13.70
CA PHE A 203 18.60 -3.48 13.79
C PHE A 203 17.23 -4.12 14.00
N HIS A 204 16.37 -3.40 14.72
CA HIS A 204 15.00 -3.77 14.96
C HIS A 204 14.07 -2.83 14.21
N GLN A 205 13.06 -3.40 13.57
CA GLN A 205 12.05 -2.66 12.85
C GLN A 205 10.66 -3.14 13.23
N LEU A 206 9.72 -2.21 13.24
CA LEU A 206 8.30 -2.49 13.22
C LEU A 206 7.75 -2.14 11.84
N HIS A 207 6.93 -3.01 11.29
CA HIS A 207 6.16 -2.73 10.08
C HIS A 207 4.71 -2.51 10.50
N LEU A 208 4.22 -1.30 10.24
CA LEU A 208 2.88 -0.87 10.61
C LEU A 208 2.10 -0.65 9.33
N GLY A 209 0.98 -1.34 9.16
CA GLY A 209 0.35 -1.30 7.85
C GLY A 209 -1.11 -1.69 7.83
N LEU A 210 -1.64 -1.52 6.62
CA LEU A 210 -2.91 -2.04 6.16
C LEU A 210 -2.64 -2.87 4.92
N SER A 211 -3.00 -4.14 4.96
CA SER A 211 -3.09 -4.97 3.76
C SER A 211 -4.47 -4.86 3.15
N LEU A 212 -4.56 -4.86 1.81
CA LEU A 212 -5.83 -5.08 1.12
C LEU A 212 -6.27 -6.55 1.15
N GLY A 213 -5.53 -7.41 1.86
CA GLY A 213 -5.68 -8.85 1.95
C GLY A 213 -4.78 -9.60 0.95
N ASP A 214 -4.65 -10.89 1.14
CA ASP A 214 -3.74 -11.79 0.43
C ASP A 214 -4.43 -13.15 0.15
N ALA A 215 -3.66 -14.21 -0.13
CA ALA A 215 -4.20 -15.55 -0.37
C ALA A 215 -4.74 -16.24 0.87
N ASP A 216 -4.12 -15.97 2.03
CA ASP A 216 -4.48 -16.59 3.30
C ASP A 216 -5.58 -15.80 4.01
N TYR A 217 -5.59 -14.47 3.80
CA TYR A 217 -6.53 -13.53 4.39
C TYR A 217 -7.17 -12.65 3.30
N PRO A 218 -8.32 -13.06 2.74
CA PRO A 218 -8.87 -12.39 1.55
C PRO A 218 -9.46 -11.00 1.85
N LEU A 219 -9.79 -10.69 3.11
CA LEU A 219 -10.28 -9.39 3.53
C LEU A 219 -9.13 -8.47 3.95
N PRO A 220 -9.25 -7.14 3.78
CA PRO A 220 -8.27 -6.20 4.33
C PRO A 220 -8.09 -6.33 5.83
N TYR A 221 -6.89 -6.00 6.29
CA TYR A 221 -6.55 -6.05 7.71
C TYR A 221 -5.46 -5.03 8.04
N PHE A 222 -5.54 -4.46 9.24
CA PHE A 222 -4.42 -3.74 9.82
C PHE A 222 -3.44 -4.75 10.42
N PHE A 223 -2.15 -4.43 10.38
CA PHE A 223 -1.12 -5.27 10.99
C PHE A 223 -0.02 -4.47 11.67
N VAL A 224 0.63 -5.14 12.62
CA VAL A 224 1.90 -4.74 13.23
C VAL A 224 2.79 -5.98 13.20
N SER A 225 3.89 -5.95 12.46
CA SER A 225 4.89 -7.02 12.47
C SER A 225 6.26 -6.47 12.83
N MET A 226 7.22 -7.36 13.06
CA MET A 226 8.55 -6.97 13.48
C MET A 226 9.65 -7.71 12.75
N TRP A 227 10.82 -7.07 12.67
CA TRP A 227 12.06 -7.67 12.23
C TRP A 227 13.14 -7.52 13.31
N PRO A 228 13.93 -8.59 13.58
CA PRO A 228 13.70 -9.97 13.14
C PRO A 228 12.41 -10.56 13.70
N GLU A 229 11.92 -11.62 13.08
CA GLU A 229 10.72 -12.31 13.55
C GLU A 229 10.95 -12.91 14.96
N PRO A 230 9.98 -12.79 15.87
CA PRO A 230 10.13 -13.26 17.24
C PRO A 230 9.88 -14.77 17.36
N ASP A 231 10.32 -15.37 18.46
CA ASP A 231 9.94 -16.73 18.82
C ASP A 231 8.43 -16.80 19.13
N THR A 232 7.72 -17.62 18.37
CA THR A 232 6.25 -17.76 18.50
C THR A 232 5.83 -18.39 19.83
N SER A 233 6.74 -19.05 20.54
CA SER A 233 6.47 -19.65 21.85
C SER A 233 6.47 -18.63 23.01
N THR A 234 6.94 -17.41 22.77
CA THR A 234 7.09 -16.35 23.80
C THR A 234 6.18 -15.14 23.57
N LEU A 235 5.21 -15.25 22.64
CA LEU A 235 4.35 -14.12 22.29
C LEU A 235 3.43 -13.73 23.47
N PRO A 236 3.41 -12.46 23.89
CA PRO A 236 2.57 -11.99 24.98
C PRO A 236 1.10 -11.91 24.56
N TYR A 237 0.21 -11.78 25.53
CA TYR A 237 -1.19 -11.52 25.26
C TYR A 237 -1.39 -10.10 24.70
N LEU A 238 -2.10 -9.97 23.57
CA LEU A 238 -2.54 -8.66 23.07
C LEU A 238 -3.90 -8.31 23.68
N GLU A 239 -3.98 -7.18 24.38
CA GLU A 239 -5.26 -6.63 24.83
C GLU A 239 -5.98 -5.92 23.66
N GLY A 240 -7.20 -6.34 23.34
CA GLY A 240 -8.04 -5.67 22.35
C GLY A 240 -8.57 -6.62 21.27
N PRO A 241 -9.06 -6.09 20.14
CA PRO A 241 -9.69 -6.90 19.09
C PRO A 241 -8.72 -7.54 18.10
N GLY A 242 -7.43 -7.23 18.18
CA GLY A 242 -6.41 -7.87 17.34
C GLY A 242 -6.03 -9.26 17.83
N GLN A 243 -5.29 -10.00 17.00
CA GLN A 243 -4.75 -11.32 17.35
C GLN A 243 -3.34 -11.51 16.77
N TRP A 244 -2.57 -12.41 17.38
CA TRP A 244 -1.33 -12.89 16.78
C TRP A 244 -1.62 -13.79 15.57
N VAL A 245 -0.86 -13.56 14.51
CA VAL A 245 -0.66 -14.45 13.37
C VAL A 245 0.73 -15.05 13.52
N THR A 246 0.85 -16.35 13.31
CA THR A 246 2.13 -17.08 13.40
C THR A 246 2.46 -17.85 12.13
N PHE A 247 1.60 -17.78 11.12
CA PHE A 247 1.80 -18.38 9.80
C PHE A 247 0.87 -17.67 8.79
N PRO A 248 1.36 -17.32 7.58
CA PRO A 248 2.70 -17.57 7.05
C PRO A 248 3.76 -16.55 7.52
N TRP A 249 3.36 -15.56 8.31
CA TRP A 249 4.24 -14.55 8.92
C TRP A 249 3.93 -14.41 10.42
N VAL A 250 4.83 -13.79 11.17
CA VAL A 250 4.63 -13.55 12.61
C VAL A 250 4.35 -12.07 12.89
N GLY A 251 3.20 -11.78 13.52
CA GLY A 251 2.84 -10.42 13.93
C GLY A 251 1.39 -10.33 14.40
N LEU A 252 0.89 -9.11 14.56
CA LEU A 252 -0.46 -8.81 15.01
C LEU A 252 -1.34 -8.41 13.84
N MET A 253 -2.61 -8.80 13.88
CA MET A 253 -3.59 -8.52 12.84
C MET A 253 -4.93 -8.12 13.43
N LEU A 254 -5.55 -7.10 12.83
CA LEU A 254 -6.95 -6.71 13.03
C LEU A 254 -7.66 -6.74 11.67
N GLN A 255 -8.51 -7.75 11.46
CA GLN A 255 -9.23 -7.92 10.19
C GLN A 255 -10.41 -6.96 10.07
N ALA A 256 -10.74 -6.59 8.83
CA ALA A 256 -11.92 -5.79 8.49
C ALA A 256 -13.23 -6.38 9.05
N GLU A 257 -13.37 -7.71 9.08
CA GLU A 257 -14.54 -8.39 9.66
C GLU A 257 -14.67 -8.12 11.16
N THR A 258 -13.58 -8.16 11.91
CA THR A 258 -13.57 -7.81 13.34
C THR A 258 -13.91 -6.34 13.54
N LEU A 259 -13.38 -5.46 12.70
CA LEU A 259 -13.63 -4.03 12.78
C LEU A 259 -15.10 -3.69 12.47
N ALA A 260 -15.72 -4.38 11.53
CA ALA A 260 -17.13 -4.22 11.15
C ALA A 260 -18.12 -4.56 12.29
N GLN A 261 -17.67 -5.29 13.33
CA GLN A 261 -18.51 -5.58 14.51
C GLN A 261 -18.68 -4.37 15.44
N TYR A 262 -17.86 -3.33 15.26
CA TYR A 262 -17.95 -2.10 16.03
C TYR A 262 -18.85 -1.08 15.32
N PRO A 263 -19.58 -0.23 16.08
CA PRO A 263 -20.33 0.88 15.50
C PRO A 263 -19.43 1.75 14.61
N PRO A 264 -19.92 2.24 13.46
CA PRO A 264 -19.13 3.05 12.51
C PRO A 264 -18.34 4.19 13.17
N ALA A 265 -18.96 4.87 14.15
CA ALA A 265 -18.34 5.96 14.89
C ALA A 265 -17.14 5.56 15.77
N HIS A 266 -16.97 4.28 16.08
CA HIS A 266 -15.89 3.76 16.93
C HIS A 266 -14.80 3.03 16.15
N GLN A 267 -15.03 2.68 14.88
CA GLN A 267 -14.08 1.87 14.11
C GLN A 267 -12.70 2.53 14.00
N GLN A 268 -12.65 3.84 13.75
CA GLN A 268 -11.37 4.57 13.72
C GLN A 268 -10.59 4.40 15.03
N GLN A 269 -11.23 4.68 16.17
CA GLN A 269 -10.61 4.58 17.49
C GLN A 269 -10.13 3.16 17.80
N VAL A 270 -10.88 2.15 17.36
CA VAL A 270 -10.52 0.75 17.53
C VAL A 270 -9.26 0.40 16.73
N ALA A 271 -9.18 0.84 15.47
CA ALA A 271 -8.03 0.60 14.62
C ALA A 271 -6.77 1.35 15.10
N GLU A 272 -6.93 2.62 15.54
CA GLU A 272 -5.85 3.39 16.18
C GLU A 272 -5.35 2.70 17.45
N SER A 273 -6.26 2.28 18.33
CA SER A 273 -5.90 1.57 19.55
C SER A 273 -5.20 0.24 19.26
N PHE A 274 -5.59 -0.47 18.21
CA PHE A 274 -4.92 -1.70 17.80
C PHE A 274 -3.47 -1.45 17.38
N ILE A 275 -3.21 -0.44 16.53
CA ILE A 275 -1.85 -0.13 16.09
C ILE A 275 -0.98 0.29 17.28
N MET A 276 -1.47 1.17 18.15
CA MET A 276 -0.68 1.64 19.31
C MET A 276 -0.36 0.52 20.30
N LYS A 277 -1.37 -0.28 20.69
CA LYS A 277 -1.13 -1.43 21.57
C LYS A 277 -0.26 -2.49 20.89
N GLY A 278 -0.35 -2.62 19.57
CA GLY A 278 0.51 -3.51 18.81
C GLY A 278 1.96 -3.06 18.84
N ILE A 279 2.24 -1.76 18.68
CA ILE A 279 3.58 -1.19 18.84
C ILE A 279 4.13 -1.53 20.24
N ASP A 280 3.38 -1.23 21.30
CA ASP A 280 3.81 -1.50 22.69
C ASP A 280 4.12 -2.99 22.91
N CYS A 281 3.21 -3.85 22.44
CA CYS A 281 3.33 -5.31 22.53
C CYS A 281 4.58 -5.83 21.79
N CYS A 282 4.83 -5.34 20.58
CA CYS A 282 6.00 -5.73 19.80
C CYS A 282 7.32 -5.20 20.42
N GLN A 283 7.29 -4.01 21.01
CA GLN A 283 8.45 -3.47 21.73
C GLN A 283 8.77 -4.26 23.01
N GLU A 284 7.75 -4.76 23.72
CA GLU A 284 7.95 -5.67 24.86
C GLU A 284 8.65 -6.97 24.42
N VAL A 285 8.21 -7.54 23.29
CA VAL A 285 8.85 -8.75 22.70
C VAL A 285 10.31 -8.50 22.35
N MET A 286 10.65 -7.34 21.77
CA MET A 286 12.04 -7.00 21.41
C MET A 286 12.93 -6.70 22.63
N ALA A 287 12.35 -6.38 23.78
CA ALA A 287 13.09 -6.05 24.99
C ALA A 287 13.40 -7.28 25.87
N GLY A 288 12.69 -8.40 25.66
CA GLY A 288 12.88 -9.68 26.34
C GLY A 288 13.96 -10.56 25.72
#